data_AF-A0A318ZJW4-F1
#
_entry.id   AF-A0A318ZJW4-F1
#
_cell.length_a   1.000
_cell.length_b   1.000
_cell.length_c   1.000
_cell.angle_alpha   90.00
_cell.angle_beta   90.00
_cell.angle_gamma   90.00
#
_symmetry.space_group_name_H-M   'P 1'
#
loop_
_entity.id
_entity.type
_entity.pdbx_description
1 polymer ?
#
loop_
_entity_poly.entity_id
_entity_poly.type
_entity_poly.pdbx_seq_one_letter_code
_entity_poly.pdbx_strand_id
1 'polypeptide(L)'
;MHFPSSSTVPLFWIISSTLALPSSTYSQLDTRDVLRPRNWDFRLFSAGCDPNTTSLDVSLWHRQGVSATGGCATLETSVNLTQVETFSWKSPGASQYDLCLYGAGCATKGGEGAGTVQVVRSGWEVCQAYMGWRGWGVVAHGGEC
;
A
#
# COMPACT_ATOMS: atom_id res chain seq x y z
N MET A 1 -36.18 39.26 -58.97
CA MET A 1 -36.06 38.32 -60.11
C MET A 1 -34.60 37.89 -60.20
N HIS A 2 -34.38 36.56 -60.16
CA HIS A 2 -33.24 35.77 -60.69
C HIS A 2 -31.77 36.09 -60.32
N PHE A 3 -31.11 35.04 -59.78
CA PHE A 3 -29.68 34.85 -59.45
C PHE A 3 -28.73 34.91 -60.67
N PRO A 4 -27.40 35.01 -60.47
CA PRO A 4 -26.54 33.80 -60.39
C PRO A 4 -25.44 33.89 -59.31
N SER A 5 -25.22 32.82 -58.54
CA SER A 5 -24.13 31.83 -58.68
C SER A 5 -22.73 32.38 -58.43
N SER A 6 -22.12 32.00 -57.31
CA SER A 6 -20.68 31.80 -57.24
C SER A 6 -20.31 30.80 -56.14
N SER A 7 -19.54 29.80 -56.55
CA SER A 7 -19.17 28.58 -55.84
C SER A 7 -18.30 28.83 -54.61
N THR A 8 -18.61 28.17 -53.50
CA THR A 8 -17.71 28.01 -52.36
C THR A 8 -17.55 26.53 -52.02
N VAL A 9 -16.33 26.03 -52.19
CA VAL A 9 -15.89 24.66 -51.88
C VAL A 9 -15.80 24.49 -50.36
N PRO A 10 -16.43 23.46 -49.75
CA PRO A 10 -16.20 23.19 -48.33
C PRO A 10 -14.90 22.41 -48.13
N LEU A 11 -13.99 23.04 -47.38
CA LEU A 11 -12.73 22.52 -46.88
C LEU A 11 -13.01 21.40 -45.85
N PHE A 12 -12.83 20.13 -46.23
CA PHE A 12 -12.96 18.98 -45.33
C PHE A 12 -11.78 18.94 -44.35
N TRP A 13 -12.01 19.31 -43.09
CA TRP A 13 -11.07 19.07 -41.99
C TRP A 13 -11.28 17.67 -41.42
N ILE A 14 -10.30 16.80 -41.63
CA ILE A 14 -10.24 15.46 -41.06
C ILE A 14 -9.84 15.62 -39.58
N ILE A 15 -10.80 15.48 -38.66
CA ILE A 15 -10.48 15.37 -37.23
C ILE A 15 -10.03 13.92 -36.99
N SER A 16 -8.73 13.69 -37.05
CA SER A 16 -8.13 12.44 -36.53
C SER A 16 -8.27 12.43 -35.01
N SER A 17 -9.34 11.83 -34.51
CA SER A 17 -9.48 11.49 -33.10
C SER A 17 -8.51 10.35 -32.78
N THR A 18 -7.30 10.68 -32.36
CA THR A 18 -6.41 9.73 -31.71
C THR A 18 -7.01 9.36 -30.35
N LEU A 19 -7.63 8.18 -30.27
CA LEU A 19 -7.89 7.52 -28.99
C LEU A 19 -6.53 7.18 -28.37
N ALA A 20 -6.01 8.09 -27.54
CA ALA A 20 -4.96 7.76 -26.60
C ALA A 20 -5.59 6.89 -25.50
N LEU A 21 -5.45 5.57 -25.62
CA LEU A 21 -5.71 4.69 -24.48
C LEU A 21 -4.63 4.97 -23.41
N PRO A 22 -5.00 5.24 -22.15
CA PRO A 22 -4.03 5.32 -21.07
C PRO A 22 -3.49 3.91 -20.77
N SER A 23 -2.34 3.56 -21.34
CA SER A 23 -1.62 2.30 -21.12
C SER A 23 -0.87 2.26 -19.78
N SER A 24 -1.50 2.63 -18.66
CA SER A 24 -0.79 2.78 -17.38
C SER A 24 -1.34 1.95 -16.21
N THR A 25 -2.29 1.05 -16.42
CA THR A 25 -2.84 0.19 -15.35
C THR A 25 -2.42 -1.28 -15.40
N TYR A 26 -1.82 -1.75 -16.51
CA TYR A 26 -1.54 -3.18 -16.67
C TYR A 26 -0.23 -3.67 -16.00
N SER A 27 0.74 -2.78 -15.75
CA SER A 27 2.05 -3.17 -15.19
C SER A 27 2.06 -3.32 -13.67
N GLN A 28 1.06 -2.81 -12.95
CA GLN A 28 1.02 -2.85 -11.48
C GLN A 28 0.29 -4.10 -10.94
N LEU A 29 -0.54 -4.73 -11.76
CA LEU A 29 -1.33 -5.92 -11.40
C LEU A 29 -0.48 -7.20 -11.29
N ASP A 30 0.68 -7.28 -11.97
CA ASP A 30 1.52 -8.49 -12.00
C ASP A 30 2.48 -8.59 -10.80
N THR A 31 3.08 -7.47 -10.39
CA THR A 31 4.07 -7.44 -9.30
C THR A 31 3.48 -7.71 -7.91
N ARG A 32 2.22 -7.35 -7.65
CA ARG A 32 1.57 -7.62 -6.35
C ARG A 32 1.12 -9.08 -6.23
N ASP A 33 0.77 -9.72 -7.35
CA ASP A 33 0.20 -11.06 -7.35
C ASP A 33 1.24 -12.17 -7.23
N VAL A 34 2.46 -11.98 -7.74
CA VAL A 34 3.57 -12.93 -7.52
C VAL A 34 3.93 -13.11 -6.05
N LEU A 35 3.60 -12.12 -5.21
CA LEU A 35 3.84 -12.14 -3.78
C LEU A 35 2.67 -12.80 -3.01
N ARG A 36 1.49 -12.97 -3.61
CA ARG A 36 0.28 -13.55 -2.98
C ARG A 36 0.48 -14.92 -2.33
N PRO A 37 1.27 -15.88 -2.87
CA PRO A 37 1.32 -17.25 -2.33
C PRO A 37 2.28 -17.49 -1.16
N ARG A 38 3.25 -16.61 -0.89
CA ARG A 38 4.21 -16.85 0.22
C ARG A 38 3.52 -16.51 1.56
N ASN A 39 3.90 -17.13 2.68
CA ASN A 39 3.34 -16.75 3.98
C ASN A 39 3.76 -15.29 4.26
N TRP A 40 2.82 -14.33 4.26
CA TRP A 40 3.14 -12.95 4.61
C TRP A 40 2.23 -12.43 5.70
N ASP A 41 2.88 -11.53 6.39
CA ASP A 41 2.64 -11.08 7.73
C ASP A 41 3.34 -9.71 7.84
N PHE A 42 3.35 -9.06 9.00
CA PHE A 42 3.94 -7.74 9.12
C PHE A 42 5.48 -7.80 9.12
N ARG A 43 6.13 -7.11 8.18
CA ARG A 43 7.58 -7.12 8.03
C ARG A 43 8.16 -5.74 7.73
N LEU A 44 9.32 -5.46 8.33
CA LEU A 44 10.07 -4.21 8.18
C LEU A 44 11.41 -4.47 7.50
N PHE A 45 11.78 -3.56 6.63
CA PHE A 45 12.97 -3.67 5.78
C PHE A 45 13.85 -2.44 5.92
N SER A 46 15.15 -2.67 5.80
CA SER A 46 16.11 -1.61 5.47
C SER A 46 15.99 -1.20 4.00
N ALA A 47 16.88 -0.30 3.57
CA ALA A 47 16.98 0.12 2.17
C ALA A 47 17.06 -1.07 1.21
N GLY A 48 16.42 -0.91 0.04
CA GLY A 48 16.48 -1.90 -1.04
C GLY A 48 15.32 -2.90 -1.09
N CYS A 49 14.18 -2.60 -0.45
CA CYS A 49 12.95 -3.36 -0.68
C CYS A 49 12.47 -3.16 -2.12
N ASP A 50 12.75 -4.14 -2.99
CA ASP A 50 12.16 -4.26 -4.32
C ASP A 50 11.03 -5.28 -4.26
N PRO A 51 9.78 -4.91 -4.62
CA PRO A 51 8.65 -5.84 -4.61
C PRO A 51 8.84 -7.05 -5.56
N ASN A 52 9.70 -6.96 -6.57
CA ASN A 52 9.92 -8.07 -7.52
C ASN A 52 10.99 -9.07 -7.04
N THR A 53 11.97 -8.60 -6.25
CA THR A 53 13.18 -9.36 -5.91
C THR A 53 13.45 -9.42 -4.40
N THR A 54 12.45 -9.07 -3.57
CA THR A 54 12.64 -8.83 -2.13
C THR A 54 13.44 -9.94 -1.45
N SER A 55 14.65 -9.61 -0.99
CA SER A 55 15.48 -10.54 -0.23
C SER A 55 15.06 -10.56 1.24
N LEU A 56 15.19 -11.72 1.89
CA LEU A 56 14.99 -11.81 3.34
C LEU A 56 16.15 -11.17 4.11
N ASP A 57 17.32 -10.99 3.48
CA ASP A 57 18.54 -10.46 4.12
C ASP A 57 18.42 -8.98 4.53
N VAL A 58 17.52 -8.24 3.89
CA VAL A 58 17.21 -6.84 4.21
C VAL A 58 16.09 -6.70 5.24
N SER A 59 15.53 -7.82 5.72
CA SER A 59 14.47 -7.81 6.73
C SER A 59 15.04 -7.53 8.11
N LEU A 60 14.58 -6.45 8.73
CA LEU A 60 14.99 -6.06 10.08
C LEU A 60 14.11 -6.68 11.16
N TRP A 61 12.83 -6.90 10.85
CA TRP A 61 11.86 -7.43 11.80
C TRP A 61 10.67 -8.05 11.09
N HIS A 62 10.08 -9.08 11.68
CA HIS A 62 8.94 -9.81 11.13
C HIS A 62 8.08 -10.40 12.25
N ARG A 63 6.76 -10.38 12.05
CA ARG A 63 5.78 -11.13 12.84
C ARG A 63 4.89 -11.95 11.94
N GLN A 64 4.88 -13.26 12.14
CA GLN A 64 4.11 -14.20 11.32
C GLN A 64 2.69 -14.48 11.83
N GLY A 65 1.73 -14.63 10.92
CA GLY A 65 0.39 -15.15 11.18
C GLY A 65 -0.46 -14.26 12.09
N VAL A 66 -0.24 -12.94 12.09
CA VAL A 66 -0.90 -12.04 13.04
C VAL A 66 -2.32 -11.75 12.60
N SER A 67 -3.28 -12.51 13.13
CA SER A 67 -4.70 -12.30 12.87
C SER A 67 -5.27 -11.16 13.70
N ALA A 68 -4.96 -11.05 14.99
CA ALA A 68 -5.36 -9.91 15.80
C ALA A 68 -4.34 -9.65 16.90
N THR A 69 -4.15 -8.38 17.24
CA THR A 69 -3.42 -7.99 18.45
C THR A 69 -4.43 -7.70 19.56
N GLY A 70 -4.10 -8.01 20.80
CA GLY A 70 -4.93 -7.66 21.97
C GLY A 70 -4.88 -6.18 22.33
N GLY A 71 -4.69 -5.28 21.36
CA GLY A 71 -4.39 -3.86 21.54
C GLY A 71 -3.12 -3.43 20.77
N CYS A 72 -2.52 -2.31 21.17
CA CYS A 72 -1.30 -1.78 20.57
C CYS A 72 -0.04 -2.54 21.07
N ALA A 73 0.85 -2.87 20.14
CA ALA A 73 2.17 -3.42 20.39
C ALA A 73 3.28 -2.42 20.02
N THR A 74 4.19 -2.16 20.95
CA THR A 74 5.33 -1.23 20.73
C THR A 74 6.40 -1.89 19.87
N LEU A 75 7.00 -1.12 18.95
CA LEU A 75 8.12 -1.60 18.13
C LEU A 75 9.50 -1.30 18.69
N GLU A 76 9.65 -0.17 19.39
CA GLU A 76 10.94 0.41 19.78
C GLU A 76 11.86 -0.55 20.54
N THR A 77 11.29 -1.52 21.27
CA THR A 77 12.07 -2.46 22.07
C THR A 77 12.57 -3.69 21.28
N SER A 78 12.20 -3.82 20.01
CA SER A 78 12.41 -5.06 19.24
C SER A 78 13.12 -4.88 17.90
N VAL A 79 13.34 -3.64 17.46
CA VAL A 79 13.96 -3.31 16.17
C VAL A 79 14.62 -1.94 16.23
N ASN A 80 15.75 -1.76 15.56
CA ASN A 80 16.34 -0.44 15.36
C ASN A 80 15.56 0.33 14.28
N LEU A 81 14.57 1.11 14.71
CA LEU A 81 13.66 1.84 13.81
C LEU A 81 14.37 2.87 12.92
N THR A 82 15.56 3.34 13.29
CA THR A 82 16.34 4.28 12.46
C THR A 82 16.86 3.65 11.16
N GLN A 83 16.89 2.32 11.07
CA GLN A 83 17.30 1.60 9.87
C GLN A 83 16.12 1.17 9.01
N VAL A 84 14.88 1.34 9.49
CA VAL A 84 13.67 0.93 8.76
C VAL A 84 13.34 2.01 7.73
N GLU A 85 13.27 1.62 6.47
CA GLU A 85 12.86 2.52 5.38
C GLU A 85 11.48 2.17 4.83
N THR A 86 11.17 0.87 4.76
CA THR A 86 9.90 0.39 4.21
C THR A 86 9.31 -0.74 5.03
N PHE A 87 8.02 -0.97 4.85
CA PHE A 87 7.31 -2.11 5.41
C PHE A 87 6.46 -2.81 4.35
N SER A 88 6.19 -4.09 4.60
CA SER A 88 5.17 -4.85 3.87
C SER A 88 4.20 -5.47 4.87
N TRP A 89 2.93 -5.49 4.49
CA TRP A 89 1.84 -6.07 5.25
C TRP A 89 1.00 -6.95 4.35
N LYS A 90 0.61 -8.09 4.88
CA LYS A 90 -0.46 -8.90 4.30
C LYS A 90 -1.32 -9.42 5.44
N SER A 91 -2.61 -9.26 5.29
CA SER A 91 -3.59 -9.86 6.16
C SER A 91 -3.50 -11.39 6.10
N PRO A 92 -3.48 -12.10 7.25
CA PRO A 92 -3.41 -13.55 7.24
C PRO A 92 -4.75 -14.22 6.94
N GLY A 93 -4.70 -15.38 6.28
CA GLY A 93 -5.84 -16.29 6.14
C GLY A 93 -6.94 -15.84 5.16
N ALA A 94 -8.13 -16.41 5.33
CA ALA A 94 -9.32 -16.12 4.51
C ALA A 94 -10.09 -14.87 4.98
N SER A 95 -9.79 -14.37 6.19
CA SER A 95 -10.39 -13.18 6.76
C SER A 95 -9.45 -11.99 6.58
N GLN A 96 -9.98 -10.87 6.10
CA GLN A 96 -9.23 -9.63 5.99
C GLN A 96 -9.14 -8.95 7.36
N TYR A 97 -7.95 -8.44 7.66
CA TYR A 97 -7.61 -7.65 8.84
C TYR A 97 -6.94 -6.36 8.40
N ASP A 98 -7.17 -5.33 9.21
CA ASP A 98 -6.59 -4.02 9.00
C ASP A 98 -5.42 -3.81 9.95
N LEU A 99 -4.38 -3.16 9.44
CA LEU A 99 -3.18 -2.83 10.21
C LEU A 99 -3.26 -1.36 10.63
N CYS A 100 -3.28 -1.14 11.94
CA CYS A 100 -3.20 0.15 12.59
C CYS A 100 -1.73 0.46 12.91
N LEU A 101 -1.27 1.66 12.57
CA LEU A 101 0.11 2.11 12.78
C LEU A 101 0.08 3.42 13.57
N TYR A 102 0.61 3.39 14.79
CA TYR A 102 0.47 4.45 15.78
C TYR A 102 1.75 5.28 15.89
N GLY A 103 1.65 6.58 15.60
CA GLY A 103 2.77 7.51 15.53
C GLY A 103 3.56 7.61 16.85
N ALA A 104 2.85 7.82 17.97
CA ALA A 104 3.47 7.94 19.28
C ALA A 104 3.71 6.58 19.97
N GLY A 105 3.25 5.49 19.37
CA GLY A 105 3.34 4.16 19.95
C GLY A 105 2.11 3.76 20.74
N CYS A 106 2.32 3.01 21.81
CA CYS A 106 1.25 2.51 22.68
C CYS A 106 1.32 3.22 24.02
N ALA A 107 0.16 3.61 24.57
CA ALA A 107 0.09 4.22 25.91
C ALA A 107 0.62 3.26 26.99
N THR A 108 0.25 1.99 26.86
CA THR A 108 0.81 0.86 27.63
C THR A 108 0.93 -0.36 26.70
N LYS A 109 1.75 -1.34 27.08
CA LYS A 109 1.90 -2.57 26.28
C LYS A 109 0.57 -3.33 26.26
N GLY A 110 -0.01 -3.52 25.07
CA GLY A 110 -1.35 -4.11 24.89
C GLY A 110 -2.50 -3.14 25.18
N GLY A 111 -2.22 -1.85 25.40
CA GLY A 111 -3.23 -0.81 25.60
C GLY A 111 -3.61 -0.10 24.32
N GLU A 112 -4.15 1.11 24.45
CA GLU A 112 -4.51 1.97 23.32
C GLU A 112 -3.29 2.49 22.57
N GLY A 113 -3.43 2.63 21.25
CA GLY A 113 -2.46 3.32 20.42
C GLY A 113 -2.58 4.83 20.57
N ALA A 114 -1.48 5.55 20.38
CA ALA A 114 -1.41 6.99 20.62
C ALA A 114 -0.83 7.76 19.41
N GLY A 115 -1.22 9.04 19.31
CA GLY A 115 -0.77 9.96 18.28
C GLY A 115 -1.48 9.76 16.94
N THR A 116 -0.86 10.21 15.86
CA THR A 116 -1.40 10.04 14.50
C THR A 116 -1.51 8.56 14.15
N VAL A 117 -2.66 8.15 13.60
CA VAL A 117 -2.91 6.77 13.19
C VAL A 117 -2.93 6.67 11.67
N GLN A 118 -2.08 5.80 11.12
CA GLN A 118 -2.17 5.35 9.74
C GLN A 118 -2.84 3.97 9.72
N VAL A 119 -3.82 3.79 8.83
CA VAL A 119 -4.56 2.52 8.74
C VAL A 119 -4.44 1.93 7.34
N VAL A 120 -3.99 0.69 7.27
CA VAL A 120 -3.95 -0.10 6.04
C VAL A 120 -5.19 -0.98 5.99
N ARG A 121 -6.16 -0.55 5.18
CA ARG A 121 -7.46 -1.23 4.98
C ARG A 121 -7.46 -2.22 3.82
N SER A 122 -6.49 -2.13 2.91
CA SER A 122 -6.38 -2.99 1.72
C SER A 122 -6.07 -4.45 2.06
N GLY A 123 -5.64 -4.72 3.30
CA GLY A 123 -5.14 -6.04 3.72
C GLY A 123 -3.85 -6.45 3.00
N TRP A 124 -3.27 -5.58 2.18
CA TRP A 124 -2.13 -5.90 1.33
C TRP A 124 -1.33 -4.65 0.98
N GLU A 125 -0.10 -4.57 1.46
CA GLU A 125 0.87 -3.52 1.13
C GLU A 125 2.27 -4.08 1.00
N VAL A 126 3.03 -3.56 0.02
CA VAL A 126 4.37 -4.06 -0.29
C VAL A 126 5.32 -2.89 -0.42
N CYS A 127 6.46 -2.96 0.28
CA CYS A 127 7.54 -1.97 0.27
C CYS A 127 7.02 -0.53 0.41
N GLN A 128 6.02 -0.31 1.28
CA GLN A 128 5.49 1.02 1.55
C GLN A 128 6.43 1.78 2.46
N ALA A 129 6.53 3.10 2.24
CA ALA A 129 7.41 3.94 3.04
C ALA A 129 7.06 3.90 4.54
N TYR A 130 8.08 3.74 5.37
CA TYR A 130 7.96 3.81 6.81
C TYR A 130 7.89 5.27 7.26
N MET A 131 6.80 5.64 7.92
CA MET A 131 6.52 7.03 8.33
C MET A 131 6.85 7.30 9.80
N GLY A 132 7.70 6.49 10.43
CA GLY A 132 8.18 6.73 11.79
C GLY A 132 7.21 6.33 12.92
N TRP A 133 6.18 5.52 12.63
CA TRP A 133 5.26 5.01 13.66
C TRP A 133 5.98 4.07 14.63
N ARG A 134 5.61 4.15 15.91
CA ARG A 134 6.29 3.48 17.03
C ARG A 134 5.50 2.32 17.63
N GLY A 135 4.24 2.19 17.21
CA GLY A 135 3.31 1.17 17.66
C GLY A 135 2.53 0.62 16.48
N TRP A 136 1.99 -0.59 16.64
CA TRP A 136 1.13 -1.21 15.65
C TRP A 136 0.05 -2.04 16.32
N GLY A 137 -1.03 -2.30 15.60
CA GLY A 137 -2.08 -3.21 16.01
C GLY A 137 -2.77 -3.82 14.80
N VAL A 138 -3.40 -4.97 14.99
CA VAL A 138 -4.17 -5.65 13.94
C VAL A 138 -5.58 -5.85 14.46
N VAL A 139 -6.54 -5.34 13.71
CA VAL A 139 -7.97 -5.37 14.04
C VAL A 139 -8.75 -6.02 12.91
N ALA A 140 -9.92 -6.56 13.22
CA ALA A 140 -10.84 -7.08 12.20
C ALA A 140 -11.10 -6.01 11.14
N HIS A 141 -11.31 -6.42 9.88
CA HIS A 141 -11.56 -5.47 8.81
C HIS A 141 -12.74 -4.53 9.12
N GLY A 142 -12.52 -3.23 8.94
CA GLY A 142 -13.47 -2.16 9.32
C GLY A 142 -13.49 -1.81 10.81
N GLY A 143 -12.70 -2.50 11.65
CA GLY A 143 -12.59 -2.24 13.08
C GLY A 143 -11.88 -0.93 13.40
N GLU A 144 -12.05 -0.48 14.63
CA GLU A 144 -11.44 0.76 15.11
C GLU A 144 -9.95 0.58 15.41
N CYS A 145 -9.20 1.63 15.05
CA CYS A 145 -7.88 1.95 15.55
C CYS A 145 -8.06 3.26 16.37
#